data_AF-A0A6A6SF51-F1
#
_entry.id   AF-A0A6A6SF51-F1
#
_cell.length_a   1.000
_cell.length_b   1.000
_cell.length_c   1.000
_cell.angle_alpha   90.00
_cell.angle_beta   90.00
_cell.angle_gamma   90.00
#
_symmetry.space_group_name_H-M   'P 1'
#
loop_
_entity.id
_entity.type
_entity.pdbx_description
1 polymer ?
#
loop_
_entity_poly.entity_id
_entity_poly.type
_entity_poly.pdbx_seq_one_letter_code
_entity_poly.pdbx_strand_id
1 'polypeptide(L)'
;FLSVRLPMFSDVAPGWQSHWLSRLRSALRLLVVVLSGAVIVFLVHTLEIRRGNRYLDLRKGELPMTWPARTNLYPTLILLIVAIGNFIASVTNIALAFRRSFRRPARTNNLLRMVGGCFGITMWAAGLTAFTLLDKKNKASLGRYSCTNQNVMSNGRYQYRAVCEEQGVAFYIAIAAAATELAVVVSLATSSYL
;
A
#
# COMPACT_ATOMS: atom_id res chain seq x y z
N PHE A 1 6.93 -30.67 47.87
CA PHE A 1 7.16 -29.67 46.81
C PHE A 1 6.25 -29.96 45.63
N LEU A 2 5.10 -29.28 45.59
CA LEU A 2 4.10 -29.39 44.53
C LEU A 2 4.66 -28.80 43.22
N SER A 3 4.78 -29.62 42.18
CA SER A 3 4.90 -29.14 40.81
C SER A 3 3.49 -28.94 40.26
N VAL A 4 3.06 -27.68 40.21
CA VAL A 4 1.82 -27.26 39.56
C VAL A 4 2.04 -27.37 38.05
N ARG A 5 1.57 -28.48 37.45
CA ARG A 5 1.39 -28.55 35.99
C ARG A 5 0.27 -27.57 35.63
N LEU A 6 0.67 -26.42 35.09
CA LEU A 6 -0.24 -25.57 34.34
C LEU A 6 -0.84 -26.41 33.18
N PRO A 7 -2.16 -26.42 32.98
CA PRO A 7 -2.75 -27.03 31.80
C PRO A 7 -2.23 -26.30 30.57
N MET A 8 -1.39 -27.02 29.86
CA MET A 8 -0.81 -26.72 28.57
C MET A 8 -1.96 -26.47 27.58
N PHE A 9 -1.96 -25.29 26.96
CA PHE A 9 -2.83 -24.88 25.84
C PHE A 9 -2.55 -25.72 24.57
N SER A 10 -2.52 -27.06 24.68
CA SER A 10 -2.02 -27.98 23.63
C SER A 10 -3.07 -28.88 23.01
N ASP A 11 -4.36 -28.71 23.30
CA ASP A 11 -5.42 -29.48 22.65
C ASP A 11 -6.30 -28.59 21.75
N VAL A 12 -5.66 -27.76 20.91
CA VAL A 12 -6.36 -27.22 19.73
C VAL A 12 -6.10 -28.20 18.58
N ALA A 13 -7.16 -28.85 18.13
CA ALA A 13 -7.14 -29.90 17.12
C ALA A 13 -6.19 -29.59 15.94
N PRO A 14 -5.16 -30.42 15.68
CA PRO A 14 -4.10 -30.15 14.69
C PRO A 14 -4.63 -30.06 13.25
N GLY A 15 -5.83 -30.60 12.98
CA GLY A 15 -6.48 -30.53 11.67
C GLY A 15 -7.15 -29.18 11.37
N TRP A 16 -7.69 -28.47 12.37
CA TRP A 16 -8.50 -27.27 12.12
C TRP A 16 -7.66 -26.00 11.97
N GLN A 17 -6.55 -25.90 12.71
CA GLN A 17 -5.60 -24.79 12.62
C GLN A 17 -4.93 -24.70 11.25
N SER A 18 -4.59 -25.82 10.62
CA SER A 18 -3.84 -25.83 9.34
C SER A 18 -4.68 -25.30 8.16
N HIS A 19 -5.96 -25.68 8.07
CA HIS A 19 -6.87 -25.20 7.03
C HIS A 19 -7.25 -23.73 7.19
N TRP A 20 -7.48 -23.27 8.43
CA TRP A 20 -7.79 -21.86 8.72
C TRP A 20 -6.62 -20.93 8.41
N LEU A 21 -5.41 -21.27 8.86
CA LEU A 21 -4.20 -20.46 8.62
C LEU A 21 -3.87 -20.34 7.13
N SER A 22 -4.10 -21.40 6.35
CA SER A 22 -3.92 -21.38 4.90
C SER A 22 -4.92 -20.42 4.20
N ARG A 23 -6.20 -20.48 4.58
CA ARG A 23 -7.24 -19.57 4.05
C ARG A 23 -6.98 -18.12 4.43
N LEU A 24 -6.64 -17.87 5.69
CA LEU A 24 -6.30 -16.53 6.19
C LEU A 24 -5.12 -15.94 5.43
N ARG A 25 -4.06 -16.73 5.19
CA ARG A 25 -2.88 -16.27 4.44
C ARG A 25 -3.20 -15.97 2.98
N SER A 26 -4.07 -16.75 2.36
CA SER A 26 -4.55 -16.47 0.99
C SER A 26 -5.36 -15.17 0.95
N ALA A 27 -6.30 -15.00 1.88
CA ALA A 27 -7.11 -13.79 2.01
C ALA A 27 -6.25 -12.55 2.25
N LEU A 28 -5.29 -12.62 3.17
CA LEU A 28 -4.35 -11.52 3.45
C LEU A 28 -3.52 -11.15 2.21
N ARG A 29 -3.04 -12.13 1.44
CA ARG A 29 -2.28 -11.87 0.20
C ARG A 29 -3.14 -11.20 -0.87
N LEU A 30 -4.37 -11.67 -1.06
CA LEU A 30 -5.32 -11.01 -1.96
C LEU A 30 -5.60 -9.57 -1.49
N LEU A 31 -5.74 -9.37 -0.18
CA LEU A 31 -5.95 -8.06 0.41
C LEU A 31 -4.76 -7.13 0.16
N VAL A 32 -3.52 -7.59 0.31
CA VAL A 32 -2.32 -6.81 -0.06
C VAL A 32 -2.34 -6.41 -1.54
N VAL A 33 -2.70 -7.32 -2.45
CA VAL A 33 -2.80 -7.01 -3.88
C VAL A 33 -3.87 -5.94 -4.14
N VAL A 34 -5.05 -6.08 -3.53
CA VAL A 34 -6.16 -5.13 -3.70
C VAL A 34 -5.78 -3.76 -3.14
N LEU A 35 -5.21 -3.69 -1.94
CA LEU A 35 -4.79 -2.42 -1.34
C LEU A 35 -3.67 -1.76 -2.15
N SER A 36 -2.66 -2.52 -2.58
CA SER A 36 -1.57 -2.01 -3.42
C SER A 36 -2.11 -1.48 -4.76
N GLY A 37 -3.02 -2.22 -5.39
CA GLY A 37 -3.71 -1.80 -6.60
C GLY A 37 -4.54 -0.53 -6.41
N ALA A 38 -5.27 -0.42 -5.30
CA ALA A 38 -6.04 0.78 -4.97
C ALA A 38 -5.13 2.01 -4.82
N VAL A 39 -3.99 1.89 -4.13
CA VAL A 39 -2.99 2.98 -4.05
C VAL A 39 -2.53 3.40 -5.45
N ILE A 40 -2.21 2.45 -6.33
CA ILE A 40 -1.79 2.75 -7.71
C ILE A 40 -2.89 3.52 -8.45
N VAL A 41 -4.14 3.05 -8.39
CA VAL A 41 -5.28 3.68 -9.08
C VAL A 41 -5.48 5.12 -8.60
N PHE A 42 -5.55 5.35 -7.28
CA PHE A 42 -5.71 6.70 -6.74
C PHE A 42 -4.54 7.61 -7.13
N LEU A 43 -3.30 7.14 -7.00
CA LEU A 43 -2.13 7.96 -7.34
C LEU A 43 -2.05 8.26 -8.84
N VAL A 44 -2.35 7.29 -9.72
CA VAL A 44 -2.39 7.52 -11.18
C VAL A 44 -3.50 8.51 -11.54
N HIS A 45 -4.69 8.36 -10.95
CA HIS A 45 -5.79 9.28 -11.17
C HIS A 45 -5.43 10.72 -10.79
N THR A 46 -4.77 10.93 -9.63
CA THR A 46 -4.28 12.27 -9.26
C THR A 46 -3.25 12.84 -10.23
N LEU A 47 -2.42 12.00 -10.85
CA LEU A 47 -1.42 12.42 -11.84
C LEU A 47 -2.06 12.76 -13.19
N GLU A 48 -3.08 12.01 -13.60
CA GLU A 48 -3.88 12.28 -14.80
C GLU A 48 -4.64 13.60 -14.67
N ILE A 49 -5.31 13.85 -13.53
CA ILE A 49 -5.98 15.14 -13.26
C ILE A 49 -4.98 16.30 -13.40
N ARG A 50 -3.78 16.16 -12.83
CA ARG A 50 -2.74 17.18 -12.96
C ARG A 50 -2.28 17.36 -14.41
N ARG A 51 -2.09 16.28 -15.18
CA ARG A 51 -1.65 16.34 -16.58
C ARG A 51 -2.71 16.99 -17.48
N GLY A 52 -3.96 16.56 -17.36
CA GLY A 52 -5.08 17.09 -18.15
C GLY A 52 -5.27 18.59 -17.93
N ASN A 53 -5.06 19.07 -16.70
CA ASN A 53 -5.24 20.47 -16.35
C ASN A 53 -3.99 21.35 -16.55
N ARG A 54 -2.90 20.81 -17.10
CA ARG A 54 -1.68 21.59 -17.37
C ARG A 54 -1.84 22.51 -18.59
N TYR A 55 -2.80 22.22 -19.47
CA TYR A 55 -2.98 22.86 -20.78
C TYR A 55 -4.39 23.42 -20.99
N LEU A 56 -5.15 23.70 -19.92
CA LEU A 56 -6.46 24.34 -20.06
C LEU A 56 -6.27 25.79 -20.53
N ASP A 57 -6.48 26.00 -21.82
CA ASP A 57 -6.61 27.33 -22.43
C ASP A 57 -7.90 27.95 -21.89
N LEU A 58 -7.74 28.86 -20.94
CA LEU A 58 -8.85 29.56 -20.31
C LEU A 58 -9.56 30.44 -21.35
N ARG A 59 -10.84 30.17 -21.59
CA ARG A 59 -11.70 31.09 -22.35
C ARG A 59 -11.89 32.37 -21.51
N LYS A 60 -11.82 33.54 -22.15
CA LYS A 60 -11.90 34.86 -21.48
C LYS A 60 -13.07 34.91 -20.48
N GLY A 61 -12.78 34.98 -19.18
CA GLY A 61 -13.77 35.10 -18.10
C GLY A 61 -13.75 33.99 -17.04
N GLU A 62 -13.02 32.89 -17.26
CA GLU A 62 -12.90 31.83 -16.24
C GLU A 62 -11.79 32.10 -15.23
N LEU A 63 -12.05 31.79 -13.96
CA LEU A 63 -11.07 31.91 -12.88
C LEU A 63 -9.92 30.93 -13.12
N PRO A 64 -8.66 31.41 -13.26
CA PRO A 64 -7.54 30.56 -13.64
C PRO A 64 -7.29 29.47 -12.59
N MET A 65 -7.27 28.22 -13.03
CA MET A 65 -6.69 27.13 -12.27
C MET A 65 -5.23 26.98 -12.69
N THR A 66 -4.30 27.47 -11.87
CA THR A 66 -2.87 27.30 -12.14
C THR A 66 -2.26 26.36 -11.09
N TRP A 67 -1.80 25.19 -11.55
CA TRP A 67 -0.87 24.40 -10.74
C TRP A 67 0.45 25.17 -10.64
N PRO A 68 1.15 25.16 -9.49
CA PRO A 68 2.41 25.89 -9.37
C PRO A 68 3.40 25.38 -10.41
N ALA A 69 4.06 26.31 -11.12
CA ALA A 69 4.97 26.01 -12.24
C ALA A 69 6.06 24.98 -11.88
N ARG A 70 6.43 24.88 -10.59
CA ARG A 70 7.32 23.85 -10.02
C ARG A 70 6.65 23.04 -8.92
N THR A 71 5.56 22.35 -9.25
CA THR A 71 4.92 21.40 -8.32
C THR A 71 5.79 20.16 -8.15
N ASN A 72 6.19 19.86 -6.92
CA ASN A 72 7.04 18.72 -6.57
C ASN A 72 6.23 17.41 -6.58
N LEU A 73 6.58 16.49 -7.49
CA LEU A 73 5.94 15.18 -7.69
C LEU A 73 6.65 14.03 -6.98
N TYR A 74 7.86 14.28 -6.46
CA TYR A 74 8.69 13.25 -5.85
C TYR A 74 7.95 12.43 -4.77
N PRO A 75 7.21 13.01 -3.81
CA PRO A 75 6.51 12.20 -2.80
C PRO A 75 5.50 11.23 -3.42
N THR A 76 4.67 11.70 -4.34
CA THR A 76 3.66 10.89 -5.04
C THR A 76 4.29 9.79 -5.88
N LEU A 77 5.38 10.11 -6.61
CA LEU A 77 6.07 9.14 -7.47
C LEU A 77 6.79 8.06 -6.67
N ILE A 78 7.43 8.41 -5.55
CA ILE A 78 8.08 7.44 -4.68
C ILE A 78 7.05 6.44 -4.15
N LEU A 79 5.91 6.95 -3.64
CA LEU A 79 4.84 6.10 -3.12
C LEU A 79 4.24 5.21 -4.23
N LEU A 80 4.08 5.74 -5.45
CA LEU A 80 3.62 4.98 -6.61
C LEU A 80 4.58 3.86 -7.00
N ILE A 81 5.89 4.14 -7.06
CA ILE A 81 6.91 3.13 -7.40
C ILE A 81 6.92 2.00 -6.37
N VAL A 82 6.84 2.34 -5.08
CA VAL A 82 6.73 1.36 -3.99
C VAL A 82 5.46 0.51 -4.16
N ALA A 83 4.32 1.13 -4.42
CA ALA A 83 3.06 0.42 -4.60
C ALA A 83 3.09 -0.53 -5.81
N ILE A 84 3.66 -0.09 -6.95
CA ILE A 84 3.84 -0.93 -8.15
C ILE A 84 4.77 -2.11 -7.84
N GLY A 85 5.90 -1.87 -7.17
CA GLY A 85 6.83 -2.92 -6.77
C GLY A 85 6.16 -3.99 -5.91
N ASN A 86 5.43 -3.57 -4.87
CA ASN A 86 4.71 -4.47 -3.97
C ASN A 86 3.55 -5.19 -4.67
N PHE A 87 2.85 -4.54 -5.59
CA PHE A 87 1.81 -5.17 -6.41
C PHE A 87 2.39 -6.29 -7.29
N ILE A 88 3.47 -6.01 -8.04
CA ILE A 88 4.13 -7.00 -8.91
C ILE A 88 4.69 -8.16 -8.08
N ALA A 89 5.34 -7.87 -6.96
CA ALA A 89 5.88 -8.89 -6.06
C ALA A 89 4.77 -9.79 -5.50
N SER A 90 3.63 -9.21 -5.11
CA SER A 90 2.49 -9.94 -4.58
C SER A 90 1.81 -10.80 -5.65
N VAL A 91 1.58 -10.26 -6.85
CA VAL A 91 1.03 -10.99 -7.99
C VAL A 91 1.93 -12.15 -8.38
N THR A 92 3.26 -11.93 -8.43
CA THR A 92 4.23 -12.97 -8.75
C THR A 92 4.23 -14.07 -7.68
N ASN A 93 4.14 -13.69 -6.39
CA ASN A 93 4.02 -14.65 -5.29
C ASN A 93 2.76 -15.51 -5.39
N ILE A 94 1.64 -14.93 -5.81
CA ILE A 94 0.38 -15.64 -6.03
C ILE A 94 0.47 -16.54 -7.27
N ALA A 95 0.97 -16.04 -8.39
CA ALA A 95 1.14 -16.79 -9.63
C ALA A 95 2.07 -18.00 -9.44
N LEU A 96 3.17 -17.82 -8.70
CA LEU A 96 4.07 -18.90 -8.30
C LEU A 96 3.37 -19.90 -7.38
N ALA A 97 2.47 -19.47 -6.50
CA ALA A 97 1.70 -20.39 -5.66
C ALA A 97 0.73 -21.26 -6.50
N PHE A 98 0.02 -20.67 -7.47
CA PHE A 98 -0.86 -21.41 -8.38
C PHE A 98 -0.12 -22.41 -9.26
N ARG A 99 0.99 -21.99 -9.91
CA ARG A 99 1.82 -22.90 -10.72
C ARG A 99 2.38 -24.08 -9.92
N ARG A 100 2.60 -23.89 -8.62
CA ARG A 100 3.17 -24.90 -7.73
C ARG A 100 2.15 -25.86 -7.14
N SER A 101 0.84 -25.58 -7.24
CA SER A 101 -0.20 -26.58 -6.93
C SER A 101 -0.04 -27.86 -7.76
N PHE A 102 0.74 -27.82 -8.85
CA PHE A 102 1.05 -28.96 -9.72
C PHE A 102 2.43 -29.61 -9.49
N ARG A 103 3.36 -29.04 -8.69
CA ARG A 103 4.71 -29.63 -8.45
C ARG A 103 5.12 -29.51 -6.97
N ARG A 104 5.51 -30.65 -6.38
CA ARG A 104 5.81 -30.93 -4.95
C ARG A 104 6.44 -29.78 -4.12
N PRO A 105 6.13 -29.65 -2.81
CA PRO A 105 6.60 -28.57 -1.95
C PRO A 105 8.05 -28.76 -1.50
N ALA A 106 8.90 -27.73 -1.69
CA ALA A 106 10.25 -27.66 -1.11
C ALA A 106 10.30 -26.61 0.03
N ARG A 107 10.91 -27.01 1.15
CA ARG A 107 11.07 -26.26 2.42
C ARG A 107 11.77 -24.89 2.25
N THR A 108 12.59 -24.73 1.22
CA THR A 108 13.33 -23.50 0.87
C THR A 108 12.44 -22.30 0.52
N ASN A 109 11.17 -22.54 0.16
CA ASN A 109 10.26 -21.49 -0.30
C ASN A 109 9.65 -20.62 0.80
N ASN A 110 9.52 -21.13 2.03
CA ASN A 110 8.98 -20.33 3.13
C ASN A 110 9.94 -19.21 3.51
N LEU A 111 11.25 -19.47 3.44
CA LEU A 111 12.30 -18.51 3.73
C LEU A 111 12.32 -17.36 2.70
N LEU A 112 12.22 -17.68 1.41
CA LEU A 112 12.09 -16.67 0.34
C LEU A 112 10.84 -15.78 0.50
N ARG A 113 9.71 -16.37 0.90
CA ARG A 113 8.46 -15.63 1.14
C ARG A 113 8.56 -14.71 2.36
N MET A 114 9.28 -15.15 3.41
CA MET A 114 9.51 -14.36 4.61
C MET A 114 10.42 -13.17 4.31
N VAL A 115 11.53 -13.40 3.59
CA VAL A 115 12.44 -12.33 3.14
C VAL A 115 11.71 -11.32 2.25
N GLY A 116 10.91 -11.80 1.29
CA GLY A 116 10.09 -10.94 0.43
C GLY A 116 9.08 -10.10 1.20
N GLY A 117 8.42 -10.67 2.22
CA GLY A 117 7.49 -9.94 3.08
C GLY A 117 8.19 -8.88 3.94
N CYS A 118 9.35 -9.19 4.52
CA CYS A 118 10.14 -8.20 5.26
C CYS A 118 10.58 -7.03 4.37
N PHE A 119 10.97 -7.32 3.13
CA PHE A 119 11.34 -6.30 2.15
C PHE A 119 10.15 -5.42 1.72
N GLY A 120 8.95 -6.00 1.58
CA GLY A 120 7.73 -5.23 1.31
C GLY A 120 7.41 -4.25 2.44
N ILE A 121 7.51 -4.69 3.70
CA ILE A 121 7.30 -3.85 4.89
C ILE A 121 8.31 -2.69 4.92
N THR A 122 9.60 -2.95 4.67
CA THR A 122 10.61 -1.89 4.65
C THR A 122 10.37 -0.90 3.51
N MET A 123 9.95 -1.38 2.33
CA MET A 123 9.56 -0.50 1.22
C MET A 123 8.36 0.38 1.56
N TRP A 124 7.30 -0.17 2.17
CA TRP A 124 6.15 0.62 2.62
C TRP A 124 6.57 1.67 3.66
N ALA A 125 7.36 1.28 4.66
CA ALA A 125 7.85 2.20 5.69
C ALA A 125 8.70 3.33 5.08
N ALA A 126 9.62 2.99 4.17
CA ALA A 126 10.43 3.97 3.45
C ALA A 126 9.58 4.90 2.57
N GLY A 127 8.58 4.37 1.87
CA GLY A 127 7.66 5.16 1.04
C GLY A 127 6.81 6.13 1.86
N LEU A 128 6.25 5.68 3.00
CA LEU A 128 5.45 6.48 3.91
C LEU A 128 6.29 7.59 4.58
N THR A 129 7.49 7.25 5.05
CA THR A 129 8.41 8.24 5.65
C THR A 129 8.89 9.26 4.62
N ALA A 130 9.24 8.82 3.41
CA ALA A 130 9.59 9.72 2.31
C ALA A 130 8.43 10.65 1.98
N PHE A 131 7.21 10.13 1.82
CA PHE A 131 6.02 10.92 1.53
C PHE A 131 5.78 11.99 2.60
N THR A 132 5.77 11.62 3.88
CA THR A 132 5.52 12.56 4.99
C THR A 132 6.62 13.60 5.16
N LEU A 133 7.88 13.24 5.00
CA LEU A 133 9.01 14.18 5.12
C LEU A 133 9.06 15.14 3.94
N LEU A 134 8.86 14.64 2.71
CA LEU A 134 8.87 15.45 1.49
C LEU A 134 7.65 16.38 1.42
N ASP A 135 6.49 15.92 1.89
CA ASP A 135 5.27 16.74 1.97
C ASP A 135 5.41 17.87 3.01
N LYS A 136 6.04 17.59 4.17
CA LYS A 136 6.33 18.62 5.17
C LYS A 136 7.37 19.64 4.70
N LYS A 137 8.41 19.21 3.97
CA LYS A 137 9.48 20.09 3.49
C LYS A 137 9.05 20.98 2.32
N ASN A 138 8.18 20.50 1.44
CA ASN A 138 7.83 21.22 0.22
C ASN A 138 6.40 21.78 0.30
N LYS A 139 6.27 23.11 0.49
CA LYS A 139 4.97 23.80 0.41
C LYS A 139 4.27 23.65 -0.96
N ALA A 140 5.02 23.27 -1.99
CA ALA A 140 4.54 23.03 -3.35
C ALA A 140 4.45 21.54 -3.73
N SER A 141 4.39 20.62 -2.75
CA SER A 141 4.00 19.23 -3.02
C SER A 141 2.55 19.18 -3.52
N LEU A 142 2.23 18.20 -4.37
CA LEU A 142 0.91 18.09 -4.99
C LEU A 142 -0.21 18.03 -3.92
N GLY A 143 -0.07 17.16 -2.92
CA GLY A 143 -1.04 16.98 -1.84
C GLY A 143 -1.14 18.16 -0.90
N ARG A 144 -0.02 18.72 -0.43
CA ARG A 144 -0.06 19.90 0.45
C ARG A 144 -0.70 21.10 -0.25
N TYR A 145 -0.34 21.32 -1.51
CA TYR A 145 -0.87 22.44 -2.29
C TYR A 145 -2.36 22.28 -2.56
N SER A 146 -2.81 21.08 -2.96
CA SER A 146 -4.23 20.81 -3.19
C SER A 146 -5.06 20.95 -1.92
N CYS A 147 -4.59 20.42 -0.79
CA CYS A 147 -5.28 20.55 0.49
C CYS A 147 -5.29 21.97 1.05
N THR A 148 -4.25 22.77 0.80
CA THR A 148 -4.21 24.18 1.24
C THR A 148 -5.17 25.05 0.42
N ASN A 149 -5.34 24.76 -0.87
CA ASN A 149 -6.18 25.54 -1.78
C ASN A 149 -7.57 24.94 -2.04
N GLN A 150 -7.97 23.91 -1.28
CA GLN A 150 -9.26 23.21 -1.46
C GLN A 150 -10.49 24.12 -1.31
N ASN A 151 -10.36 25.23 -0.58
CA ASN A 151 -11.44 26.18 -0.32
C ASN A 151 -11.35 27.47 -1.16
N VAL A 152 -10.34 27.59 -2.02
CA VAL A 152 -10.19 28.76 -2.89
C VAL A 152 -11.27 28.71 -3.96
N MET A 153 -11.98 29.82 -4.16
CA MET A 153 -13.00 29.97 -5.21
C MET A 153 -12.29 30.07 -6.56
N SER A 154 -12.10 28.92 -7.23
CA SER A 154 -11.61 28.82 -8.61
C SER A 154 -12.33 27.69 -9.35
N ASN A 155 -12.28 27.68 -10.68
CA ASN A 155 -12.80 26.56 -11.48
C ASN A 155 -12.14 25.21 -11.09
N GLY A 156 -10.95 25.26 -10.50
CA GLY A 156 -10.22 24.08 -10.01
C GLY A 156 -10.60 23.60 -8.60
N ARG A 157 -11.53 24.25 -7.89
CA ARG A 157 -11.90 23.91 -6.50
C ARG A 157 -12.23 22.43 -6.31
N TYR A 158 -13.06 21.87 -7.21
CA TYR A 158 -13.44 20.46 -7.17
C TYR A 158 -12.24 19.54 -7.38
N GLN A 159 -11.30 19.94 -8.24
CA GLN A 159 -10.11 19.14 -8.56
C GLN A 159 -9.05 19.21 -7.46
N TYR A 160 -8.86 20.36 -6.80
CA TYR A 160 -7.99 20.46 -5.62
C TYR A 160 -8.53 19.61 -4.47
N ARG A 161 -9.84 19.62 -4.25
CA ARG A 161 -10.48 18.78 -3.24
C ARG A 161 -10.34 17.29 -3.57
N ALA A 162 -10.62 16.90 -4.80
CA ALA A 162 -10.46 15.51 -5.25
C ALA A 162 -9.01 15.02 -5.06
N VAL A 163 -8.01 15.78 -5.52
CA VAL A 163 -6.60 15.40 -5.35
C VAL A 163 -6.20 15.33 -3.88
N CYS A 164 -6.69 16.24 -3.03
CA CYS A 164 -6.43 16.19 -1.59
C CYS A 164 -7.02 14.92 -0.94
N GLU A 165 -8.29 14.62 -1.20
CA GLU A 165 -8.98 13.45 -0.65
C GLU A 165 -8.36 12.15 -1.19
N GLU A 166 -8.09 12.05 -2.49
CA GLU A 166 -7.49 10.88 -3.13
C GLU A 166 -6.07 10.59 -2.60
N GLN A 167 -5.23 11.62 -2.42
CA GLN A 167 -3.90 11.42 -1.83
C GLN A 167 -3.97 11.03 -0.35
N GLY A 168 -4.91 11.60 0.40
CA GLY A 168 -5.16 11.22 1.80
C GLY A 168 -5.61 9.76 1.91
N VAL A 169 -6.57 9.34 1.10
CA VAL A 169 -7.06 7.96 1.05
C VAL A 169 -5.94 7.00 0.64
N ALA A 170 -5.16 7.33 -0.40
CA ALA A 170 -4.01 6.52 -0.82
C ALA A 170 -2.99 6.33 0.31
N PHE A 171 -2.73 7.36 1.12
CA PHE A 171 -1.82 7.28 2.26
C PHE A 171 -2.35 6.33 3.36
N TYR A 172 -3.63 6.40 3.71
CA TYR A 172 -4.22 5.48 4.69
C TYR A 172 -4.31 4.04 4.18
N ILE A 173 -4.61 3.84 2.91
CA ILE A 173 -4.59 2.52 2.27
C ILE A 173 -3.17 1.95 2.29
N ALA A 174 -2.13 2.78 2.06
CA ALA A 174 -0.73 2.36 2.17
C ALA A 174 -0.37 1.90 3.59
N ILE A 175 -0.85 2.59 4.64
CA ILE A 175 -0.69 2.13 6.03
C ILE A 175 -1.38 0.78 6.25
N ALA A 176 -2.61 0.64 5.77
CA ALA A 176 -3.35 -0.62 5.86
C ALA A 176 -2.63 -1.76 5.11
N ALA A 177 -2.01 -1.47 3.96
CA ALA A 177 -1.23 -2.42 3.18
C ALA A 177 0.00 -2.88 3.96
N ALA A 178 0.74 -1.95 4.57
CA ALA A 178 1.89 -2.26 5.42
C ALA A 178 1.50 -3.12 6.62
N ALA A 179 0.38 -2.80 7.29
CA ALA A 179 -0.13 -3.59 8.42
C ALA A 179 -0.55 -5.00 7.98
N THR A 180 -1.16 -5.13 6.80
CA THR A 180 -1.55 -6.41 6.23
C THR A 180 -0.34 -7.26 5.87
N GLU A 181 0.71 -6.67 5.28
CA GLU A 181 1.96 -7.37 5.00
C GLU A 181 2.65 -7.85 6.29
N LEU A 182 2.64 -7.03 7.35
CA LEU A 182 3.12 -7.45 8.66
C LEU A 182 2.35 -8.65 9.19
N ALA A 183 1.02 -8.64 9.09
CA ALA A 183 0.19 -9.78 9.47
C ALA A 183 0.53 -11.05 8.64
N VAL A 184 0.84 -10.91 7.34
CA VAL A 184 1.30 -12.03 6.49
C VAL A 184 2.63 -12.58 7.01
N VAL A 185 3.61 -11.73 7.31
CA VAL A 185 4.92 -12.17 7.82
C VAL A 185 4.78 -12.85 9.18
N VAL A 186 4.00 -12.29 10.10
CA VAL A 186 3.74 -12.90 11.40
C VAL A 186 3.06 -14.27 11.23
N SER A 187 2.08 -14.38 10.33
CA SER A 187 1.42 -15.67 10.05
C SER A 187 2.37 -16.73 9.46
N LEU A 188 3.42 -16.30 8.74
CA LEU A 188 4.44 -17.19 8.20
C LEU A 188 5.41 -17.62 9.31
N ALA A 189 5.80 -16.70 10.18
CA ALA A 189 6.68 -16.97 11.32
C ALA A 189 6.04 -17.98 12.28
N THR A 190 4.79 -17.78 12.69
CA THR A 190 4.10 -18.70 13.61
C THR A 190 4.00 -20.12 13.04
N SER A 191 3.74 -20.25 11.74
CA SER A 191 3.68 -21.53 11.03
C SER A 191 5.04 -22.20 10.82
N SER A 192 6.16 -21.51 11.04
CA SER A 192 7.50 -22.12 10.99
C SER A 192 8.02 -22.56 12.36
N TYR A 193 7.44 -22.03 13.45
CA TYR A 193 7.79 -22.37 14.82
C TYR A 193 6.92 -23.50 15.40
N LEU A 194 5.68 -23.66 14.91
CA LEU A 194 4.81 -24.82 15.14
C LEU A 194 5.20 -25.98 14.21
#